data_AF-A0A9R1D764-F1
#
_entry.id   AF-A0A9R1D764-F1
#
_cell.length_a   1.000
_cell.length_b   1.000
_cell.length_c   1.000
_cell.angle_alpha   90.00
_cell.angle_beta   90.00
_cell.angle_gamma   90.00
#
_symmetry.space_group_name_H-M   'P 1'
#
loop_
_entity.id
_entity.type
_entity.pdbx_description
1 polymer ?
#
loop_
_entity_poly.entity_id
_entity_poly.type
_entity_poly.pdbx_seq_one_letter_code
_entity_poly.pdbx_strand_id
1 'polypeptide(L)' 'MDRTLCEKIDTMLTSAQATSDDPDVSFKIRTARQMLVACDEILREHGDAPEHSDLDGETRENLERLGFLD' A
#
# COMPACT_ATOMS: atom_id res chain seq x y z
N MET A 1 -3.70 -12.39 -11.56
CA MET A 1 -3.47 -11.05 -10.98
C MET A 1 -3.07 -11.27 -9.55
N ASP A 2 -1.83 -10.94 -9.20
CA ASP A 2 -1.35 -11.06 -7.82
C ASP A 2 -2.05 -10.00 -6.98
N ARG A 3 -2.59 -10.35 -5.80
CA ARG A 3 -3.26 -9.38 -4.94
C ARG A 3 -2.26 -8.36 -4.43
N THR A 4 -2.66 -7.09 -4.35
CA THR A 4 -1.77 -6.05 -3.81
C THR A 4 -1.42 -6.36 -2.35
N LEU A 5 -0.30 -5.82 -1.87
CA LEU A 5 0.08 -5.99 -0.47
C LEU A 5 -1.04 -5.48 0.47
N CYS A 6 -1.69 -4.38 0.11
CA CYS A 6 -2.84 -3.82 0.83
C CYS A 6 -4.03 -4.79 0.87
N GLU A 7 -4.39 -5.42 -0.25
CA GLU A 7 -5.46 -6.43 -0.28
C GLU A 7 -5.15 -7.67 0.58
N LYS A 8 -3.88 -8.10 0.61
CA LYS A 8 -3.41 -9.20 1.46
C LYS A 8 -3.54 -8.83 2.95
N ILE A 9 -3.13 -7.63 3.34
CA ILE A 9 -3.25 -7.14 4.72
C ILE A 9 -4.73 -6.97 5.12
N ASP A 10 -5.58 -6.42 4.25
CA ASP A 10 -7.02 -6.26 4.56
C ASP A 10 -7.72 -7.62 4.78
N THR A 11 -7.34 -8.63 4.00
CA THR A 11 -7.83 -10.00 4.17
C THR A 11 -7.46 -10.55 5.55
N MET A 12 -6.21 -10.35 5.99
CA MET A 12 -5.76 -10.80 7.32
C MET A 12 -6.49 -10.07 8.45
N LEU A 13 -6.65 -8.75 8.33
CA LEU A 13 -7.37 -7.94 9.31
C LEU A 13 -8.85 -8.29 9.39
N THR A 14 -9.49 -8.55 8.25
CA THR A 14 -10.89 -9.00 8.18
C THR A 14 -11.06 -10.35 8.90
N SER A 15 -10.15 -11.30 8.65
CA SER A 15 -10.17 -12.58 9.35
C SER A 15 -9.97 -12.42 10.85
N ALA A 16 -9.02 -11.58 11.28
CA ALA A 16 -8.75 -11.32 12.69
C ALA A 16 -9.95 -10.67 13.40
N GLN A 17 -10.65 -9.74 12.72
CA GLN A 17 -11.84 -9.09 13.24
C GLN A 17 -12.98 -10.08 13.46
N ALA A 18 -13.18 -11.03 12.54
CA ALA A 18 -14.23 -12.05 12.65
C ALA A 18 -14.00 -13.03 13.82
N THR A 19 -12.75 -13.15 14.29
CA THR A 19 -12.37 -14.05 15.40
C THR A 19 -12.21 -13.32 16.73
N SER A 20 -12.43 -12.00 16.79
CA SER A 20 -12.20 -11.20 17.98
C SER A 20 -13.51 -10.81 18.66
N ASP A 21 -13.71 -11.32 19.88
CA ASP A 21 -14.85 -10.94 20.74
C ASP A 21 -14.56 -9.72 21.62
N ASP A 22 -13.32 -9.21 21.61
CA ASP A 22 -12.91 -8.03 22.37
C ASP A 22 -13.29 -6.75 21.60
N PRO A 23 -14.18 -5.90 22.15
CA PRO A 23 -14.62 -4.66 21.49
C PRO A 23 -13.48 -3.68 21.20
N ASP A 24 -12.46 -3.59 22.06
CA ASP A 24 -11.31 -2.70 21.88
C ASP A 24 -10.41 -3.22 20.76
N VAL A 25 -10.19 -4.53 20.70
CA VAL A 25 -9.44 -5.16 19.60
C VAL A 25 -10.20 -5.00 18.27
N SER A 26 -11.51 -5.21 18.26
CA SER A 26 -12.36 -4.99 17.08
C SER A 26 -12.30 -3.54 16.59
N PHE A 27 -12.32 -2.56 17.51
CA PHE A 27 -12.18 -1.15 17.17
C PHE A 27 -10.81 -0.83 16.55
N LYS A 28 -9.72 -1.35 17.13
CA LYS A 28 -8.36 -1.19 16.61
C LYS A 28 -8.20 -1.80 15.22
N ILE A 29 -8.73 -3.01 15.02
CA ILE A 29 -8.67 -3.67 13.70
C ILE A 29 -9.44 -2.86 12.65
N ARG A 30 -10.65 -2.39 12.98
CA ARG A 30 -11.41 -1.50 12.08
C ARG A 30 -10.59 -0.25 11.72
N THR A 31 -9.96 0.37 12.70
CA THR A 31 -9.15 1.59 12.49
C THR A 31 -7.93 1.32 11.61
N ALA A 32 -7.23 0.21 11.84
CA ALA A 32 -6.11 -0.22 11.02
C ALA A 32 -6.52 -0.45 9.55
N ARG A 33 -7.69 -1.05 9.31
CA ARG A 33 -8.24 -1.22 7.95
C ARG A 33 -8.54 0.12 7.28
N GLN A 34 -9.08 1.10 8.02
CA GLN A 34 -9.31 2.44 7.48
C GLN A 34 -8.00 3.15 7.11
N MET A 35 -6.97 3.03 7.94
CA MET A 35 -5.63 3.58 7.63
C MET A 35 -5.00 2.88 6.41
N LEU A 36 -5.21 1.57 6.27
CA LEU A 36 -4.71 0.81 5.13
C LEU A 36 -5.32 1.28 3.80
N VAL A 37 -6.61 1.63 3.79
CA VAL A 37 -7.26 2.23 2.60
C VAL A 37 -6.60 3.56 2.24
N ALA A 38 -6.38 4.45 3.23
CA ALA A 38 -5.69 5.72 2.98
C ALA A 38 -4.26 5.50 2.46
N CYS A 39 -3.53 4.52 2.99
CA CYS A 39 -2.20 4.16 2.48
C CYS A 39 -2.26 3.61 1.05
N ASP A 40 -3.26 2.79 0.73
CA ASP A 40 -3.46 2.23 -0.61
C ASP A 40 -3.82 3.33 -1.63
N GLU A 41 -4.62 4.32 -1.24
CA GLU A 41 -4.91 5.51 -2.04
C GLU A 41 -3.64 6.33 -2.32
N ILE A 42 -2.85 6.63 -1.28
CA ILE A 42 -1.56 7.33 -1.39
C ILE A 42 -0.59 6.55 -2.29
N LEU A 43 -0.52 5.22 -2.13
CA LEU A 43 0.32 4.35 -2.94
C LEU A 43 -0.15 4.26 -4.40
N ARG A 44 -1.44 4.36 -4.69
CA ARG A 44 -1.93 4.48 -6.08
C ARG A 44 -1.63 5.85 -6.67
N GLU A 45 -1.86 6.91 -5.91
CA GLU A 45 -1.58 8.29 -6.34
C GLU A 45 -0.09 8.51 -6.63
N HIS A 46 0.80 7.93 -5.81
CA HIS A 46 2.25 8.00 -6.02
C HIS A 46 2.82 6.84 -6.84
N GLY A 47 2.10 5.72 -6.97
CA GLY A 47 2.48 4.55 -7.77
C GLY A 47 2.15 4.71 -9.25
N ASP A 48 1.19 5.57 -9.60
CA ASP A 48 0.99 6.10 -10.95
C ASP A 48 1.95 7.28 -11.26
N ALA A 49 2.63 7.83 -10.24
CA ALA A 49 3.59 8.93 -10.43
C ALA A 49 4.93 8.57 -11.12
N PRO A 50 5.40 7.31 -11.24
CA PRO A 50 6.60 7.01 -12.01
C PRO A 50 6.37 6.90 -13.53
N GLU A 51 5.12 6.84 -14.02
CA GLU A 51 4.89 6.87 -15.48
C GLU A 51 4.81 8.29 -16.05
N HIS A 52 4.67 9.32 -15.19
CA HIS A 52 4.52 10.73 -15.60
C HIS A 52 5.40 11.71 -14.82
N SER A 53 6.36 11.24 -14.03
CA SER A 53 7.40 12.15 -13.58
C SER A 53 8.27 12.49 -14.79
N ASP A 54 8.28 13.76 -15.18
CA ASP A 54 9.33 14.39 -15.99
C ASP A 54 10.66 14.26 -15.22
N LEU A 55 11.15 13.04 -15.03
CA LEU A 55 12.50 12.79 -14.57
C LEU A 55 13.38 13.29 -15.69
N ASP A 56 14.19 14.30 -15.40
CA ASP A 56 15.27 14.68 -16.29
C ASP A 56 16.17 13.44 -16.53
N GLY A 57 16.79 13.38 -17.70
CA GLY A 57 17.49 12.16 -18.13
C GLY A 57 18.59 11.70 -17.16
N GLU A 58 19.19 12.61 -16.41
CA GLU A 58 20.22 12.29 -15.41
C GLU A 58 19.62 11.63 -14.17
N THR A 59 18.47 12.11 -13.70
CA THR A 59 17.75 11.50 -12.58
C THR A 59 17.28 10.08 -12.93
N ARG A 60 16.81 9.87 -14.17
CA ARG A 60 16.38 8.54 -14.63
C ARG A 60 17.54 7.54 -14.71
N GLU A 61 18.65 7.89 -15.37
CA GLU A 61 19.82 7.01 -15.49
C GLU A 61 20.38 6.61 -14.12
N ASN A 62 20.35 7.52 -13.15
CA ASN A 62 20.80 7.23 -11.80
C ASN A 62 19.91 6.20 -11.10
N LEU A 63 18.59 6.31 -11.27
CA LEU A 63 17.64 5.37 -10.66
C LEU A 63 17.68 3.98 -11.31
N GLU A 64 17.87 3.90 -12.63
CA GLU A 64 18.09 2.62 -13.35
C GLU A 64 19.38 1.95 -12.86
N ARG A 65 20.49 2.70 -12.76
CA ARG A 65 21.78 2.15 -12.27
C ARG A 65 21.72 1.66 -10.82
N LEU A 66 20.85 2.25 -10.01
CA LEU A 66 20.64 1.86 -8.61
C LEU A 66 19.61 0.72 -8.46
N GLY A 67 18.97 0.28 -9.55
CA GLY A 67 18.00 -0.82 -9.55
C GLY A 67 16.62 -0.44 -8.98
N PHE A 68 16.29 0.85 -8.98
CA PHE A 68 14.98 1.35 -8.57
C PHE A 68 13.98 1.45 -9.73
N LEU A 69 14.48 1.40 -10.98
CA LEU A 69 13.70 1.33 -12.21
C LEU A 69 14.21 0.13 -13.04
N ASP A 70 13.28 -0.57 -13.71
CA ASP A 70 13.57 -1.67 -14.66
C ASP A 70 13.73 -1.15 -16.10
#